data_AF-A0A8X7VIS5-F1
#
_entry.id   AF-A0A8X7VIS5-F1
#
_cell.length_a   1.000
_cell.length_b   1.000
_cell.length_c   1.000
_cell.angle_alpha   90.00
_cell.angle_beta   90.00
_cell.angle_gamma   90.00
#
_symmetry.space_group_name_H-M   'P 1'
#
loop_
_entity.id
_entity.type
_entity.pdbx_description
1 polymer ?
#
loop_
_entity_poly.entity_id
_entity_poly.type
_entity_poly.pdbx_seq_one_letter_code
_entity_poly.pdbx_strand_id
1 'polypeptide(L)'
;MVGMDGMIRWDDTGSMTGMIRHENLGLVELVKNPEIQGRLYEEIKSVVAGEEAKEIEEEEAHKMPYLKAVVLEGLRRHPPGRFVLPHSVTEDTVLGGYKVPKRGTVNFMVAEIGRDPAVWDEPMAFKPERFMGEEEPVDITGNRGIKMMPFGAGRRICPGIGLAMLHLEYYLANMVKSLSGRKSKVTKLT
;
A
#
# COMPACT_ATOMS: atom_id res chain seq x y z
N MET A 1 31.12 -35.44 31.73
CA MET A 1 29.98 -36.25 31.26
C MET A 1 28.74 -35.88 32.06
N VAL A 2 27.97 -34.91 31.58
CA VAL A 2 26.56 -34.60 31.92
C VAL A 2 26.12 -33.75 30.72
N GLY A 3 25.16 -34.09 29.86
CA GLY A 3 23.79 -34.53 30.10
C GLY A 3 22.91 -33.43 29.48
N MET A 4 22.18 -33.76 28.42
CA MET A 4 21.38 -32.83 27.60
C MET A 4 20.23 -32.22 28.41
N ASP A 5 20.06 -30.90 28.32
CA ASP A 5 18.76 -30.21 28.44
C ASP A 5 18.84 -28.86 27.73
N GLY A 6 18.54 -28.89 26.43
CA GLY A 6 18.36 -27.69 25.61
C GLY A 6 16.96 -27.14 25.80
N MET A 7 16.83 -26.04 26.54
CA MET A 7 15.64 -25.19 26.54
C MET A 7 16.10 -23.73 26.49
N ILE A 8 16.61 -23.31 25.34
CA ILE A 8 16.78 -21.89 25.04
C ILE A 8 15.38 -21.31 24.84
N ARG A 9 14.96 -20.46 25.77
CA ARG A 9 13.80 -19.57 25.63
C ARG A 9 13.95 -18.78 24.34
N TRP A 10 13.04 -19.01 23.40
CA TRP A 10 12.83 -18.11 22.26
C TRP A 10 11.85 -17.03 22.71
N ASP A 11 12.38 -15.88 23.12
CA ASP A 11 11.56 -14.69 23.32
C ASP A 11 11.14 -14.14 21.94
N ASP A 12 9.90 -14.45 21.54
CA ASP A 12 8.89 -13.65 20.83
C ASP A 12 9.22 -12.70 19.65
N THR A 13 10.42 -12.68 19.07
CA THR A 13 10.69 -11.83 17.88
C THR A 13 10.49 -12.53 16.53
N GLY A 14 9.99 -13.77 16.52
CA GLY A 14 9.98 -14.63 15.34
C GLY A 14 8.66 -15.33 15.01
N SER A 15 7.54 -14.97 15.62
CA SER A 15 6.28 -15.65 15.27
C SER A 15 5.88 -15.30 13.83
N MET A 16 5.69 -16.32 13.00
CA MET A 16 5.05 -16.22 11.67
C MET A 16 3.69 -15.49 11.73
N THR A 17 3.10 -15.36 12.92
CA THR A 17 1.93 -14.53 13.23
C THR A 17 2.13 -13.04 12.94
N GLY A 18 3.37 -12.52 13.03
CA GLY A 18 3.70 -11.15 12.62
C GLY A 18 3.77 -10.99 11.09
N MET A 19 4.20 -12.03 10.38
CA MET A 19 4.28 -12.06 8.91
C MET A 19 2.89 -12.18 8.28
N ILE A 20 1.95 -12.88 8.94
CA ILE A 20 0.56 -13.06 8.51
C ILE A 20 -0.30 -11.78 8.65
N ARG A 21 0.15 -10.74 9.36
CA ARG A 21 -0.59 -9.45 9.46
C ARG A 21 -0.50 -8.58 8.20
N HIS A 22 0.28 -8.96 7.18
CA HIS A 22 0.65 -8.06 6.10
C HIS A 22 -0.24 -8.06 4.86
N GLU A 23 -1.18 -8.99 4.71
CA GLU A 23 -1.81 -9.23 3.40
C GLU A 23 -3.10 -8.42 3.15
N ASN A 24 -3.70 -7.77 4.16
CA ASN A 24 -4.97 -7.04 4.02
C ASN A 24 -5.04 -5.71 4.80
N LEU A 25 -3.90 -4.99 4.92
CA LEU A 25 -3.84 -3.78 5.75
C LEU A 25 -4.63 -2.58 5.17
N GLY A 26 -4.74 -2.46 3.84
CA GLY A 26 -5.62 -1.46 3.22
C GLY A 26 -7.10 -1.61 3.63
N LEU A 27 -7.56 -2.85 3.81
CA LEU A 27 -8.91 -3.16 4.28
C LEU A 27 -9.09 -2.75 5.74
N VAL A 28 -8.08 -3.02 6.56
CA VAL A 28 -8.09 -2.64 7.97
C VAL A 28 -8.19 -1.12 8.12
N GLU A 29 -7.53 -0.34 7.26
CA GLU A 29 -7.66 1.12 7.30
C GLU A 29 -9.07 1.58 6.91
N LEU A 30 -9.72 0.98 5.91
CA LEU A 30 -11.10 1.33 5.58
C LEU A 30 -12.10 0.96 6.69
N VAL A 31 -11.88 -0.17 7.38
CA VAL A 31 -12.71 -0.56 8.53
C VAL A 31 -12.50 0.39 9.72
N LYS A 32 -11.27 0.83 9.95
CA LYS A 32 -10.94 1.79 11.02
C LYS A 32 -11.42 3.21 10.75
N ASN A 33 -11.58 3.57 9.47
CA ASN A 33 -11.94 4.92 9.04
C ASN A 33 -13.29 4.90 8.27
N PRO A 34 -14.43 4.76 8.98
CA PRO A 34 -15.75 4.65 8.35
C PRO A 34 -16.13 5.90 7.54
N GLU A 35 -15.59 7.07 7.89
CA GLU A 35 -15.78 8.31 7.11
C GLU A 35 -15.13 8.21 5.73
N ILE A 36 -13.89 7.71 5.66
CA ILE A 36 -13.18 7.47 4.40
C ILE A 36 -13.92 6.43 3.57
N GLN A 37 -14.36 5.33 4.18
CA GLN A 37 -15.18 4.33 3.50
C GLN A 37 -16.49 4.92 2.96
N GLY A 38 -17.17 5.78 3.73
CA GLY A 38 -18.41 6.44 3.33
C GLY A 38 -18.21 7.37 2.14
N ARG A 39 -17.16 8.20 2.17
CA ARG A 39 -16.81 9.09 1.05
C ARG A 39 -16.47 8.31 -0.23
N LEU A 40 -15.70 7.22 -0.10
CA LEU A 40 -15.40 6.34 -1.22
C LEU A 40 -16.67 5.67 -1.77
N TYR A 41 -17.59 5.26 -0.91
CA TYR A 41 -18.86 4.67 -1.34
C TYR A 41 -19.75 5.67 -2.11
N GLU A 42 -19.79 6.94 -1.68
CA GLU A 42 -20.54 7.97 -2.42
C GLU A 42 -19.90 8.29 -3.78
N GLU A 43 -18.57 8.32 -3.88
CA GLU A 43 -17.89 8.42 -5.18
C GLU A 43 -18.25 7.25 -6.09
N ILE A 44 -18.18 6.01 -5.58
CA ILE A 44 -18.56 4.80 -6.32
C ILE A 44 -20.00 4.91 -6.84
N LYS A 45 -20.96 5.28 -5.97
CA LYS A 45 -22.36 5.45 -6.33
C LYS A 45 -22.57 6.49 -7.43
N SER A 46 -21.82 7.59 -7.39
CA SER A 46 -21.90 8.65 -8.39
C SER A 46 -21.51 8.18 -9.79
N VAL A 47 -20.56 7.25 -9.90
CA VAL A 47 -20.07 6.73 -11.17
C VAL A 47 -20.96 5.61 -11.72
N VAL A 48 -21.49 4.73 -10.86
CA VAL A 48 -22.36 3.62 -11.29
C VAL A 48 -23.84 4.00 -11.42
N ALA A 49 -24.17 5.29 -11.36
CA ALA A 49 -25.53 5.83 -11.48
C ALA A 49 -26.59 5.14 -10.58
N GLY A 50 -26.17 4.59 -9.43
CA GLY A 50 -27.08 3.88 -8.50
C GLY A 50 -27.46 2.46 -8.90
N GLU A 51 -26.84 1.85 -9.93
CA GLU A 51 -27.04 0.43 -10.24
C GLU A 51 -26.35 -0.46 -9.20
N GLU A 52 -27.05 -0.75 -8.10
CA GLU A 52 -26.50 -1.53 -6.98
C GLU A 52 -26.05 -2.95 -7.38
N ALA A 53 -26.60 -3.51 -8.46
CA ALA A 53 -26.32 -4.88 -8.91
C ALA A 53 -25.22 -5.02 -9.97
N LYS A 54 -24.83 -3.94 -10.66
CA LYS A 54 -23.79 -4.00 -11.72
C LYS A 54 -22.40 -4.18 -11.09
N GLU A 55 -21.53 -5.02 -11.63
CA GLU A 55 -20.11 -4.99 -11.22
C GLU A 55 -19.44 -3.72 -11.76
N ILE A 56 -18.54 -3.13 -10.97
CA ILE A 56 -17.77 -1.96 -11.43
C ILE A 56 -16.72 -2.47 -12.41
N GLU A 57 -16.74 -1.96 -13.63
CA GLU A 57 -15.75 -2.28 -14.65
C GLU A 57 -14.42 -1.53 -14.40
N GLU A 58 -13.34 -2.05 -14.97
CA GLU A 58 -11.99 -1.46 -14.91
C GLU A 58 -11.98 0.03 -15.31
N GLU A 59 -12.61 0.34 -16.44
CA GLU A 59 -12.73 1.69 -17.00
C GLU A 59 -13.52 2.65 -16.12
N GLU A 60 -14.44 2.12 -15.30
CA GLU A 60 -15.21 2.91 -14.34
C GLU A 60 -14.38 3.21 -13.09
N ALA A 61 -13.60 2.24 -12.61
CA ALA A 61 -12.71 2.41 -11.46
C ALA A 61 -11.66 3.51 -11.70
N HIS A 62 -11.13 3.62 -12.92
CA HIS A 62 -10.18 4.67 -13.28
C HIS A 62 -10.73 6.10 -13.22
N LYS A 63 -12.06 6.27 -13.24
CA LYS A 63 -12.73 7.58 -13.16
C LYS A 63 -12.93 8.06 -11.72
N MET A 64 -12.47 7.30 -10.73
CA MET A 64 -12.67 7.55 -9.31
C MET A 64 -11.37 8.11 -8.67
N PRO A 65 -11.16 9.43 -8.66
CA PRO A 65 -9.93 10.02 -8.14
C PRO A 65 -9.72 9.74 -6.65
N TYR A 66 -10.78 9.69 -5.84
CA TYR A 66 -10.67 9.40 -4.41
C TYR A 66 -10.35 7.91 -4.16
N LEU A 67 -10.90 6.98 -4.94
CA LEU A 67 -10.46 5.58 -4.95
C LEU A 67 -8.95 5.46 -5.21
N LYS A 68 -8.45 6.15 -6.24
CA LYS A 68 -7.02 6.17 -6.55
C LYS A 68 -6.20 6.72 -5.38
N ALA A 69 -6.67 7.79 -4.75
CA ALA A 69 -6.03 8.37 -3.58
C ALA A 69 -5.99 7.39 -2.38
N VAL A 70 -7.07 6.63 -2.15
CA VAL A 70 -7.13 5.57 -1.14
C VAL A 70 -6.14 4.44 -1.45
N VAL A 71 -6.02 4.02 -2.71
CA VAL A 71 -5.05 3.01 -3.15
C VAL A 71 -3.61 3.50 -2.89
N LEU A 72 -3.30 4.73 -3.28
CA LEU A 72 -1.96 5.32 -3.10
C LEU A 72 -1.61 5.47 -1.61
N GLU A 73 -2.55 5.91 -0.77
CA GLU A 73 -2.32 5.98 0.67
C GLU A 73 -2.16 4.59 1.30
N GLY A 74 -2.92 3.61 0.81
CA GLY A 74 -2.73 2.19 1.13
C GLY A 74 -1.31 1.72 0.83
N LEU A 75 -0.82 1.96 -0.38
CA LEU A 75 0.52 1.57 -0.80
C LEU A 75 1.63 2.32 -0.06
N ARG A 76 1.40 3.58 0.33
CA ARG A 76 2.35 4.36 1.13
C ARG A 76 2.46 3.80 2.55
N ARG A 77 1.32 3.61 3.22
CA ARG A 77 1.26 3.12 4.60
C ARG A 77 1.65 1.66 4.70
N HIS A 78 1.24 0.86 3.73
CA HIS A 78 1.31 -0.60 3.73
C HIS A 78 1.79 -1.11 2.37
N PRO A 79 3.06 -0.83 1.99
CA PRO A 79 3.61 -1.34 0.74
C PRO A 79 3.62 -2.88 0.74
N PRO A 80 3.60 -3.53 -0.44
CA PRO A 80 3.58 -4.99 -0.55
C PRO A 80 4.73 -5.69 0.20
N GLY A 81 5.87 -4.99 0.35
CA GLY A 81 7.00 -5.43 1.14
C GLY A 81 7.60 -4.29 1.95
N ARG A 82 8.24 -4.62 3.09
CA ARG A 82 9.01 -3.66 3.88
C ARG A 82 10.27 -3.19 3.15
N PHE A 83 10.80 -4.07 2.30
CA PHE A 83 11.93 -3.84 1.41
C PHE A 83 11.54 -4.21 -0.03
N VAL A 84 12.21 -3.59 -1.00
CA VAL A 84 12.28 -4.13 -2.37
C VAL A 84 13.33 -5.24 -2.46
N LEU A 85 13.40 -5.91 -3.61
CA LEU A 85 14.43 -6.90 -3.85
C LEU A 85 15.83 -6.29 -3.65
N PRO A 86 16.76 -7.00 -2.97
CA PRO A 86 18.11 -6.50 -2.76
C PRO A 86 18.83 -6.22 -4.07
N HIS A 87 19.58 -5.12 -4.11
CA HIS A 87 20.49 -4.81 -5.21
C HIS A 87 21.92 -5.20 -4.84
N SER A 88 22.74 -5.47 -5.83
CA SER A 88 24.19 -5.67 -5.65
C SER A 88 24.95 -4.71 -6.54
N VAL A 89 25.97 -4.04 -6.00
CA VAL A 89 26.81 -3.13 -6.78
C VAL A 89 27.80 -3.92 -7.65
N THR A 90 27.97 -3.52 -8.91
CA THR A 90 28.81 -4.23 -9.89
C THR A 90 30.29 -3.88 -9.79
N GLU A 91 30.59 -2.75 -9.15
CA GLU A 91 31.91 -2.19 -8.93
C GLU A 91 31.94 -1.42 -7.61
N ASP A 92 33.14 -1.08 -7.14
CA ASP A 92 33.30 -0.23 -5.96
C ASP A 92 32.67 1.14 -6.25
N THR A 93 31.79 1.59 -5.37
CA THR A 93 31.02 2.82 -5.58
C THR A 93 30.86 3.61 -4.30
N VAL A 94 30.27 4.81 -4.40
CA VAL A 94 29.96 5.68 -3.26
C VAL A 94 28.46 5.98 -3.26
N LEU A 95 27.78 5.61 -2.17
CA LEU A 95 26.35 5.89 -1.96
C LEU A 95 26.19 6.76 -0.70
N GLY A 96 25.60 7.94 -0.84
CA GLY A 96 25.38 8.85 0.29
C GLY A 96 26.65 9.23 1.06
N GLY A 97 27.80 9.28 0.38
CA GLY A 97 29.12 9.52 0.99
C GLY A 97 29.83 8.28 1.52
N TYR A 98 29.18 7.11 1.53
CA TYR A 98 29.77 5.85 2.01
C TYR A 98 30.33 5.01 0.87
N LYS A 99 31.54 4.47 1.04
CA LYS A 99 32.12 3.50 0.10
C LYS A 99 31.41 2.15 0.22
N VAL A 100 30.93 1.63 -0.91
CA VAL A 100 30.31 0.31 -1.01
C VAL A 100 31.18 -0.55 -1.92
N PRO A 101 31.77 -1.65 -1.42
CA PRO A 101 32.64 -2.50 -2.23
C PRO A 101 31.83 -3.27 -3.27
N LYS A 102 32.47 -3.63 -4.38
CA LYS A 102 31.95 -4.53 -5.41
C LYS A 102 31.31 -5.77 -4.78
N ARG A 103 30.13 -6.15 -5.30
CA ARG A 103 29.24 -7.21 -4.77
C ARG A 103 28.55 -6.88 -3.44
N GLY A 104 28.81 -5.71 -2.85
CA GLY A 104 28.06 -5.22 -1.69
C GLY A 104 26.56 -5.18 -1.98
N THR A 105 25.77 -5.62 -0.99
CA THR A 105 24.30 -5.64 -1.09
C THR A 105 23.73 -4.33 -0.58
N VAL A 106 22.78 -3.75 -1.33
CA VAL A 106 22.06 -2.53 -1.00
C VAL A 106 20.58 -2.86 -0.89
N ASN A 107 19.99 -2.52 0.25
CA ASN A 107 18.58 -2.71 0.54
C ASN A 107 17.90 -1.36 0.71
N PHE A 108 16.69 -1.22 0.17
CA PHE A 108 15.88 -0.02 0.36
C PHE A 108 14.64 -0.36 1.21
N MET A 109 14.50 0.35 2.33
CA MET A 109 13.36 0.23 3.25
C MET A 109 12.19 1.07 2.76
N VAL A 110 11.44 0.56 1.78
CA VAL A 110 10.33 1.30 1.16
C VAL A 110 9.23 1.69 2.14
N ALA A 111 8.99 0.87 3.17
CA ALA A 111 8.02 1.19 4.21
C ALA A 111 8.47 2.39 5.07
N GLU A 112 9.77 2.59 5.28
CA GLU A 112 10.27 3.73 6.06
C GLU A 112 10.28 5.00 5.21
N ILE A 113 10.63 4.90 3.92
CA ILE A 113 10.53 6.03 2.97
C ILE A 113 9.10 6.57 2.91
N GLY A 114 8.11 5.68 2.80
CA GLY A 114 6.70 6.08 2.79
C GLY A 114 6.21 6.67 4.12
N ARG A 115 6.97 6.56 5.21
CA ARG A 115 6.59 6.99 6.57
C ARG A 115 7.52 8.06 7.14
N ASP A 116 8.44 8.58 6.33
CA ASP A 116 9.40 9.58 6.76
C ASP A 116 8.69 10.91 7.09
N PRO A 117 8.73 11.38 8.35
CA PRO A 117 8.09 12.64 8.75
C PRO A 117 8.75 13.87 8.10
N ALA A 118 9.97 13.75 7.56
CA ALA A 118 10.59 14.84 6.80
C ALA A 118 9.95 15.03 5.41
N VAL A 119 9.26 14.02 4.90
CA VAL A 119 8.62 14.02 3.57
C VAL A 119 7.10 14.06 3.67
N TRP A 120 6.52 13.38 4.67
CA TRP A 120 5.09 13.18 4.81
C TRP A 120 4.58 13.78 6.12
N ASP A 121 3.63 14.73 6.01
CA ASP A 121 2.90 15.23 7.17
C ASP A 121 1.97 14.17 7.75
N GLU A 122 1.96 14.08 9.08
CA GLU A 122 1.29 13.04 9.87
C GLU A 122 1.47 11.65 9.24
N PRO A 123 2.70 11.11 9.13
CA PRO A 123 3.02 9.97 8.26
C PRO A 123 2.33 8.67 8.70
N MET A 124 1.88 8.61 9.96
CA MET A 124 1.19 7.46 10.52
C MET A 124 -0.33 7.51 10.32
N ALA A 125 -0.91 8.68 10.03
CA ALA A 125 -2.31 8.82 9.73
C ALA A 125 -2.61 8.35 8.30
N PHE A 126 -3.75 7.69 8.12
CA PHE A 126 -4.27 7.28 6.82
C PHE A 126 -5.14 8.42 6.28
N LYS A 127 -4.57 9.27 5.41
CA LYS A 127 -5.20 10.49 4.87
C LYS A 127 -5.13 10.49 3.34
N PRO A 128 -6.08 9.83 2.63
CA PRO A 128 -6.14 9.81 1.17
C PRO A 128 -6.10 11.20 0.54
N GLU A 129 -6.62 12.22 1.24
CA GLU A 129 -6.65 13.63 0.82
C GLU A 129 -5.29 14.17 0.39
N ARG A 130 -4.18 13.61 0.90
CA ARG A 130 -2.83 14.02 0.49
C ARG A 130 -2.53 13.73 -0.98
N PHE A 131 -3.29 12.85 -1.62
CA PHE A 131 -3.18 12.54 -3.05
C PHE A 131 -4.28 13.22 -3.87
N MET A 132 -5.04 14.14 -3.27
CA MET A 132 -6.11 14.88 -3.91
C MET A 132 -5.69 16.33 -4.15
N GLY A 133 -6.01 16.88 -5.32
CA GLY A 133 -5.84 18.31 -5.60
C GLY A 133 -4.41 18.77 -5.87
N GLU A 134 -3.43 17.87 -6.00
CA GLU A 134 -2.12 18.23 -6.52
C GLU A 134 -2.20 18.48 -8.05
N GLU A 135 -1.55 19.54 -8.54
CA GLU A 135 -1.46 19.82 -9.99
C GLU A 135 -0.76 18.68 -10.75
N GLU A 136 0.16 17.99 -10.07
CA GLU A 136 0.80 16.78 -10.57
C GLU A 136 0.60 15.62 -9.58
N PRO A 137 0.15 14.44 -10.03
CA PRO A 137 -0.05 13.29 -9.15
C PRO A 137 1.28 12.80 -8.54
N VAL A 138 1.25 12.19 -7.35
CA VAL A 138 2.46 11.59 -6.76
C VAL A 138 3.06 10.53 -7.68
N ASP A 139 4.36 10.66 -7.96
CA ASP A 139 5.10 9.71 -8.77
C ASP A 139 5.51 8.46 -7.97
N ILE A 140 4.87 7.33 -8.27
CA ILE A 140 5.21 6.03 -7.69
C ILE A 140 6.29 5.27 -8.49
N THR A 141 6.77 5.84 -9.61
CA THR A 141 7.82 5.27 -10.46
C THR A 141 9.22 5.78 -10.13
N GLY A 142 9.30 6.90 -9.41
CA GLY A 142 10.55 7.53 -8.99
C GLY A 142 11.25 8.34 -10.08
N ASN A 143 10.57 8.69 -11.17
CA ASN A 143 11.13 9.47 -12.30
C ASN A 143 11.26 10.96 -12.00
N ARG A 144 10.32 11.55 -11.25
CA ARG A 144 10.33 12.97 -10.83
C ARG A 144 10.93 13.19 -9.43
N GLY A 145 11.26 12.12 -8.73
CA GLY A 145 11.72 12.12 -7.35
C GLY A 145 11.05 11.01 -6.54
N ILE A 146 11.68 10.61 -5.44
CA ILE A 146 11.19 9.50 -4.61
C ILE A 146 10.62 10.08 -3.31
N LYS A 147 9.30 10.27 -3.28
CA LYS A 147 8.55 10.44 -2.01
C LYS A 147 8.07 9.11 -1.46
N MET A 148 7.78 8.16 -2.36
CA MET A 148 7.47 6.76 -2.08
C MET A 148 7.85 5.92 -3.29
N MET A 149 8.11 4.64 -3.08
CA MET A 149 8.41 3.69 -4.17
C MET A 149 7.91 2.27 -3.82
N PRO A 150 6.58 2.08 -3.66
CA PRO A 150 6.01 0.81 -3.20
C PRO A 150 6.34 -0.38 -4.12
N PHE A 151 6.70 -0.09 -5.37
CA PHE A 151 7.06 -1.08 -6.40
C PHE A 151 8.53 -0.97 -6.86
N GLY A 152 9.37 -0.25 -6.11
CA GLY A 152 10.73 0.11 -6.51
C GLY A 152 10.78 1.24 -7.53
N ALA A 153 11.97 1.51 -8.07
CA ALA A 153 12.21 2.59 -9.02
C ALA A 153 13.32 2.23 -10.03
N GLY A 154 13.36 2.97 -11.14
CA GLY A 154 14.41 2.83 -12.16
C GLY A 154 14.38 1.50 -12.92
N ARG A 155 15.56 1.04 -13.39
CA ARG A 155 15.69 -0.12 -14.31
C ARG A 155 15.14 -1.44 -13.78
N ARG A 156 14.93 -1.56 -12.46
CA ARG A 156 14.45 -2.77 -11.78
C ARG A 156 13.12 -2.55 -11.06
N ILE A 157 12.38 -1.51 -11.45
CA ILE A 157 11.00 -1.31 -11.02
C ILE A 157 10.15 -2.54 -11.35
N CYS A 158 9.14 -2.82 -10.53
CA CYS A 158 8.19 -3.89 -10.78
C CYS A 158 7.56 -3.74 -12.18
N PRO A 159 7.72 -4.72 -13.09
CA PRO A 159 7.09 -4.65 -14.41
C PRO A 159 5.56 -4.75 -14.33
N GLY A 160 5.02 -5.26 -13.22
CA GLY A 160 3.58 -5.41 -13.00
C GLY A 160 2.88 -4.21 -12.36
N ILE A 161 3.52 -3.05 -12.24
CA ILE A 161 2.95 -1.88 -11.55
C ILE A 161 1.59 -1.46 -12.12
N GLY A 162 1.44 -1.43 -13.45
CA GLY A 162 0.17 -1.08 -14.10
C GLY A 162 -0.94 -2.07 -13.75
N LEU A 163 -0.67 -3.37 -13.87
CA LEU A 163 -1.61 -4.44 -13.53
C LEU A 163 -1.96 -4.45 -12.03
N ALA A 164 -1.01 -4.11 -11.16
CA ALA A 164 -1.25 -4.05 -9.73
C ALA A 164 -2.16 -2.88 -9.35
N MET A 165 -1.90 -1.67 -9.88
CA MET A 165 -2.75 -0.51 -9.65
C MET A 165 -4.19 -0.77 -10.12
N LEU A 166 -4.31 -1.36 -11.30
CA LEU A 166 -5.58 -1.75 -11.89
C LEU A 166 -6.40 -2.66 -10.98
N HIS A 167 -5.78 -3.77 -10.55
CA HIS A 167 -6.43 -4.73 -9.68
C HIS A 167 -6.78 -4.12 -8.32
N LEU A 168 -5.91 -3.27 -7.75
CA LEU A 168 -6.17 -2.64 -6.46
C LEU A 168 -7.37 -1.69 -6.54
N GLU A 169 -7.46 -0.86 -7.58
CA GLU A 169 -8.59 0.03 -7.83
C GLU A 169 -9.89 -0.77 -8.03
N TYR A 170 -9.90 -1.70 -8.98
CA TYR A 170 -11.06 -2.55 -9.28
C TYR A 170 -11.54 -3.35 -8.06
N TYR A 171 -10.62 -4.00 -7.34
CA TYR A 171 -10.93 -4.84 -6.18
C TYR A 171 -11.52 -4.02 -5.04
N LEU A 172 -10.89 -2.89 -4.69
CA LEU A 172 -11.37 -2.04 -3.60
C LEU A 172 -12.74 -1.44 -3.93
N ALA A 173 -12.96 -1.00 -5.17
CA ALA A 173 -14.24 -0.44 -5.58
C ALA A 173 -15.39 -1.45 -5.42
N ASN A 174 -15.24 -2.65 -6.00
CA ASN A 174 -16.27 -3.70 -5.92
C ASN A 174 -16.50 -4.18 -4.48
N MET A 175 -15.43 -4.28 -3.70
CA MET A 175 -15.53 -4.69 -2.30
C MET A 175 -16.27 -3.66 -1.43
N VAL A 176 -15.94 -2.36 -1.54
CA VAL A 176 -16.61 -1.29 -0.77
C VAL A 176 -18.09 -1.21 -1.14
N LYS A 177 -18.42 -1.39 -2.43
CA LYS A 177 -19.80 -1.51 -2.90
C LYS A 177 -20.53 -2.69 -2.24
N SER A 178 -19.93 -3.88 -2.23
CA SER A 178 -20.51 -5.10 -1.63
C SER A 178 -20.73 -4.99 -0.12
N LEU A 179 -19.80 -4.38 0.62
CA LEU A 179 -19.90 -4.23 2.07
C LEU A 179 -20.96 -3.20 2.48
N SER A 180 -21.05 -2.09 1.75
CA SER A 180 -22.02 -1.02 2.05
C SER A 180 -23.44 -1.39 1.63
N GLY A 181 -23.59 -2.10 0.50
CA GLY A 181 -24.89 -2.66 0.08
C GLY A 181 -25.44 -3.74 1.02
N ARG A 182 -24.58 -4.42 1.80
CA ARG A 182 -25.02 -5.35 2.87
C ARG A 182 -25.54 -4.62 4.10
N LYS A 183 -24.94 -3.50 4.50
CA LYS A 183 -25.44 -2.68 5.62
C LYS A 183 -26.86 -2.16 5.34
N SER A 184 -27.17 -1.72 4.11
CA SER A 184 -28.51 -1.22 3.76
C SER A 184 -29.61 -2.30 3.84
N LYS A 185 -29.26 -3.57 3.59
CA LYS A 185 -30.20 -4.71 3.68
C LYS A 185 -30.50 -5.12 5.12
N VAL A 186 -29.52 -5.01 6.03
CA VAL A 186 -29.72 -5.36 7.45
C VAL A 186 -30.58 -4.32 8.17
N THR A 187 -30.39 -3.02 7.89
CA THR A 187 -31.18 -1.96 8.53
C THR A 187 -32.63 -1.89 8.03
N LYS A 188 -32.95 -2.48 6.87
CA LYS A 188 -34.33 -2.56 6.34
C LYS A 188 -35.14 -3.74 6.89
N LEU A 189 -34.52 -4.62 7.69
CA LEU A 189 -35.15 -5.82 8.27
C LEU A 189 -35.44 -5.69 9.78
N THR A 190 -35.16 -4.52 10.38
CA THR A 190 -35.48 -4.15 11.76
C THR A 190 -36.42 -2.95 11.76
#